data_AF-A0A2U0STI7-F1
#
_entry.id   AF-A0A2U0STI7-F1
#
_cell.length_a   1.000
_cell.length_b   1.000
_cell.length_c   1.000
_cell.angle_alpha   90.00
_cell.angle_beta   90.00
_cell.angle_gamma   90.00
#
_symmetry.space_group_name_H-M   'P 1'
#
loop_
_entity.id
_entity.type
_entity.pdbx_description
1 polymer ?
#
loop_
_entity_poly.entity_id
_entity_poly.type
_entity_poly.pdbx_seq_one_letter_code
_entity_poly.pdbx_strand_id
1 'polypeptide(L)'
;MKKLITVLALGAAFASGNVLAWGNDGHRAVGAIADQLLKGSAAQEQVAKLLLPGESLEKIANWPDCVKGTYCGPQSPEMLTYVAANPKHGEYHYTNVPFQNAHYHDHGVGTADDDIVQTLKQAILVLQGKADAASNPHGFSQREALILITHLVGDIHQPLHVGNAFLGKDGQFFVPATQAEIDDVAIFNARGGNDLLLDDAKMTALSDAVIPAPLPAEEGTTKAPAYPKSATKPLHSYWDTTVVDYAMRRLSTRTPQQFARTVIASAPVVSANNGDPVTWPYQWADAALAASKIAFTDVVAGPATQQTSRKGEVYNVWSLTVPDNYPVPSSALAKQQLIEGGYHLAAVLQAIWPQ
;
A
#
# COMPACT_ATOMS: atom_id res chain seq x y z
N MET A 1 57.71 -12.01 0.83
CA MET A 1 56.68 -12.82 1.52
C MET A 1 55.56 -11.91 1.99
N LYS A 2 54.33 -12.21 1.54
CA LYS A 2 52.97 -11.92 2.08
C LYS A 2 52.89 -10.83 3.18
N LYS A 3 51.99 -9.85 3.10
CA LYS A 3 50.52 -10.04 3.06
C LYS A 3 49.84 -8.84 2.37
N LEU A 4 49.15 -9.08 1.25
CA LEU A 4 48.07 -8.22 0.77
C LEU A 4 46.86 -8.45 1.69
N ILE A 5 46.36 -7.41 2.31
CA ILE A 5 45.09 -7.42 3.03
C ILE A 5 44.01 -7.23 1.97
N THR A 6 43.38 -8.34 1.57
CA THR A 6 42.18 -8.33 0.75
C THR A 6 41.00 -7.95 1.65
N VAL A 7 40.54 -6.71 1.56
CA VAL A 7 39.24 -6.31 2.11
C VAL A 7 38.17 -6.94 1.21
N LEU A 8 37.59 -8.05 1.64
CA LEU A 8 36.37 -8.57 1.02
C LEU A 8 35.23 -7.64 1.40
N ALA A 9 34.84 -6.75 0.47
CA ALA A 9 33.56 -6.07 0.53
C ALA A 9 32.46 -7.11 0.29
N LEU A 10 31.77 -7.54 1.35
CA LEU A 10 30.48 -8.21 1.22
C LEU A 10 29.44 -7.16 0.83
N GLY A 11 29.40 -6.82 -0.45
CA GLY A 11 28.26 -6.13 -1.06
C GLY A 11 27.11 -7.11 -1.17
N ALA A 12 26.29 -7.23 -0.13
CA ALA A 12 24.99 -7.86 -0.25
C ALA A 12 24.15 -6.97 -1.19
N ALA A 13 23.81 -7.52 -2.36
CA ALA A 13 23.01 -6.85 -3.37
C ALA A 13 21.57 -6.73 -2.89
N PHE A 14 21.26 -5.70 -2.11
CA PHE A 14 19.88 -5.33 -1.83
C PHE A 14 19.35 -4.49 -3.00
N ALA A 15 18.28 -4.98 -3.63
CA ALA A 15 17.35 -4.10 -4.30
C ALA A 15 16.71 -3.24 -3.22
N SER A 16 16.86 -1.92 -3.32
CA SER A 16 15.83 -1.02 -2.83
C SER A 16 14.54 -1.48 -3.48
N GLY A 17 13.72 -2.21 -2.72
CA GLY A 17 12.42 -2.66 -3.20
C GLY A 17 11.66 -1.42 -3.63
N ASN A 18 11.15 -1.41 -4.85
CA ASN A 18 10.12 -0.46 -5.19
C ASN A 18 8.98 -0.74 -4.20
N VAL A 19 8.69 0.27 -3.39
CA VAL A 19 7.59 0.27 -2.43
C VAL A 19 6.32 0.33 -3.27
N LEU A 20 5.83 -0.85 -3.62
CA LEU A 20 4.46 -1.04 -4.08
C LEU A 20 3.60 -0.79 -2.87
N ALA A 21 2.40 -0.29 -3.09
CA ALA A 21 1.41 -0.31 -2.04
C ALA A 21 0.94 -1.73 -1.77
N TRP A 22 -0.32 -2.00 -1.39
CA TRP A 22 -0.82 -3.37 -1.42
C TRP A 22 -0.23 -4.09 -2.64
N GLY A 23 0.47 -5.21 -2.44
CA GLY A 23 1.17 -5.83 -3.56
C GLY A 23 0.18 -6.19 -4.67
N ASN A 24 0.67 -6.55 -5.85
CA ASN A 24 -0.16 -6.76 -7.04
C ASN A 24 -1.52 -7.47 -6.81
N ASP A 25 -1.56 -8.48 -5.93
CA ASP A 25 -2.80 -9.20 -5.62
C ASP A 25 -3.76 -8.47 -4.67
N GLY A 26 -3.27 -7.62 -3.76
CA GLY A 26 -4.11 -6.82 -2.86
C GLY A 26 -4.90 -5.75 -3.63
N HIS A 27 -4.23 -5.00 -4.50
CA HIS A 27 -4.88 -4.06 -5.43
C HIS A 27 -5.91 -4.72 -6.33
N ARG A 28 -5.51 -5.84 -6.94
CA ARG A 28 -6.41 -6.63 -7.78
C ARG A 28 -7.59 -7.15 -6.96
N ALA A 29 -7.41 -7.52 -5.69
CA ALA A 29 -8.51 -7.99 -4.85
C ALA A 29 -9.52 -6.86 -4.59
N VAL A 30 -9.06 -5.65 -4.25
CA VAL A 30 -9.90 -4.45 -4.09
C VAL A 30 -10.66 -4.15 -5.39
N GLY A 31 -9.96 -4.08 -6.53
CA GLY A 31 -10.58 -3.84 -7.83
C GLY A 31 -11.56 -4.94 -8.24
N ALA A 32 -11.25 -6.21 -7.98
CA ALA A 32 -12.12 -7.34 -8.29
C ALA A 32 -13.39 -7.38 -7.42
N ILE A 33 -13.30 -6.95 -6.15
CA ILE A 33 -14.50 -6.78 -5.30
C ILE A 33 -15.38 -5.68 -5.90
N ALA A 34 -14.81 -4.53 -6.25
CA ALA A 34 -15.57 -3.43 -6.85
C ALA A 34 -16.20 -3.81 -8.19
N ASP A 35 -15.46 -4.48 -9.09
CA ASP A 35 -15.97 -4.99 -10.37
C ASP A 35 -17.22 -5.88 -10.18
N GLN A 36 -17.29 -6.68 -9.12
CA GLN A 36 -18.44 -7.53 -8.82
C GLN A 36 -19.60 -6.75 -8.21
N LEU A 37 -19.33 -5.82 -7.29
CA LEU A 37 -20.34 -5.02 -6.59
C LEU A 37 -21.04 -4.00 -7.50
N LEU A 38 -20.35 -3.53 -8.55
CA LEU A 38 -20.91 -2.56 -9.49
C LEU A 38 -21.87 -3.17 -10.51
N LYS A 39 -21.92 -4.50 -10.66
CA LYS A 39 -22.74 -5.16 -11.70
C LYS A 39 -24.21 -4.72 -11.65
N GLY A 40 -24.70 -4.22 -12.78
CA GLY A 40 -26.07 -3.73 -12.94
C GLY A 40 -26.31 -2.29 -12.46
N SER A 41 -25.28 -1.57 -12.03
CA SER A 41 -25.38 -0.17 -11.62
C SER A 41 -25.04 0.82 -12.75
N ALA A 42 -25.55 2.06 -12.66
CA ALA A 42 -25.16 3.14 -13.58
C ALA A 42 -23.65 3.41 -13.55
N ALA A 43 -23.01 3.29 -12.38
CA ALA A 43 -21.57 3.41 -12.23
C ALA A 43 -20.79 2.38 -13.08
N GLN A 44 -21.30 1.15 -13.25
CA GLN A 44 -20.66 0.18 -14.14
C GLN A 44 -20.58 0.70 -15.58
N GLU A 45 -21.63 1.34 -16.07
CA GLU A 45 -21.68 1.86 -17.44
C GLU A 45 -20.70 3.03 -17.62
N GLN A 46 -20.56 3.90 -16.62
CA GLN A 46 -19.62 5.02 -16.67
C GLN A 46 -18.17 4.53 -16.59
N VAL A 47 -17.87 3.58 -15.70
CA VAL A 47 -16.57 2.89 -15.65
C VAL A 47 -16.23 2.28 -17.01
N ALA A 48 -17.17 1.55 -17.63
CA ALA A 48 -16.93 0.90 -18.91
C ALA A 48 -16.58 1.87 -20.06
N LYS A 49 -17.03 3.13 -20.01
CA LYS A 49 -16.67 4.17 -21.01
C LYS A 49 -15.24 4.68 -20.86
N LEU A 50 -14.66 4.55 -19.66
CA LEU A 50 -13.31 5.04 -19.34
C LEU A 50 -12.24 3.95 -19.46
N LEU A 51 -12.65 2.68 -19.50
CA LEU A 51 -11.78 1.51 -19.68
C LEU A 51 -11.43 1.26 -21.15
N LEU A 52 -10.21 0.83 -21.41
CA LEU A 52 -9.80 0.30 -22.72
C LEU A 52 -10.29 -1.14 -22.90
N PRO A 53 -10.36 -1.63 -24.17
CA PRO A 53 -10.76 -3.00 -24.44
C PRO A 53 -9.94 -4.03 -23.62
N GLY A 54 -10.64 -4.86 -22.86
CA GLY A 54 -10.04 -5.92 -22.06
C GLY A 54 -9.56 -5.47 -20.68
N GLU A 55 -9.70 -4.20 -20.31
CA GLU A 55 -9.48 -3.72 -18.94
C GLU A 55 -10.69 -4.00 -18.03
N SER A 56 -10.43 -3.96 -16.73
CA SER A 56 -11.40 -3.96 -15.64
C SER A 56 -10.78 -3.21 -14.45
N LEU A 57 -11.54 -2.90 -13.40
CA LEU A 57 -10.97 -2.25 -12.21
C LEU A 57 -9.84 -3.10 -11.62
N GLU A 58 -10.02 -4.41 -11.53
CA GLU A 58 -8.95 -5.33 -11.14
C GLU A 58 -7.65 -5.14 -11.96
N LYS A 59 -7.76 -5.04 -13.29
CA LYS A 59 -6.57 -5.00 -14.16
C LYS A 59 -5.83 -3.67 -14.11
N ILE A 60 -6.57 -2.56 -14.01
CA ILE A 60 -5.96 -1.22 -13.93
C ILE A 60 -5.47 -0.90 -12.52
N ALA A 61 -5.87 -1.68 -11.51
CA ALA A 61 -5.53 -1.42 -10.11
C ALA A 61 -4.02 -1.41 -9.83
N ASN A 62 -3.16 -2.01 -10.67
CA ASN A 62 -1.70 -1.94 -10.50
C ASN A 62 -1.03 -0.84 -11.34
N TRP A 63 -1.78 -0.15 -12.19
CA TRP A 63 -1.21 0.80 -13.15
C TRP A 63 -0.44 1.96 -12.48
N PRO A 64 -0.95 2.60 -11.40
CA PRO A 64 -0.22 3.70 -10.73
C PRO A 64 1.10 3.27 -10.11
N ASP A 65 1.18 2.03 -9.64
CA ASP A 65 2.43 1.45 -9.23
C ASP A 65 3.34 1.25 -10.45
N CYS A 66 2.84 0.59 -11.51
CA CYS A 66 3.64 0.28 -12.70
C CYS A 66 4.32 1.49 -13.33
N VAL A 67 3.75 2.70 -13.22
CA VAL A 67 4.38 3.93 -13.74
C VAL A 67 5.56 4.44 -12.92
N LYS A 68 5.79 3.93 -11.69
CA LYS A 68 6.99 4.24 -10.86
C LYS A 68 8.29 3.68 -11.42
N GLY A 69 8.22 2.77 -12.40
CA GLY A 69 9.41 2.21 -13.03
C GLY A 69 9.08 1.28 -14.18
N THR A 70 9.93 0.28 -14.40
CA THR A 70 9.81 -0.68 -15.52
C THR A 70 9.61 -2.12 -15.06
N TYR A 71 9.31 -2.34 -13.79
CA TYR A 71 9.18 -3.69 -13.21
C TYR A 71 7.89 -4.40 -13.64
N CYS A 72 6.88 -3.67 -14.09
CA CYS A 72 5.71 -4.23 -14.79
C CYS A 72 5.95 -4.50 -16.29
N GLY A 73 7.13 -4.14 -16.81
CA GLY A 73 7.46 -4.14 -18.23
C GLY A 73 7.73 -2.73 -18.76
N PRO A 74 7.94 -2.59 -20.08
CA PRO A 74 8.10 -1.29 -20.73
C PRO A 74 6.89 -0.39 -20.50
N GLN A 75 7.12 0.89 -20.21
CA GLN A 75 6.04 1.87 -20.05
C GLN A 75 5.36 2.17 -21.39
N SER A 76 4.03 2.27 -21.38
CA SER A 76 3.26 2.68 -22.55
C SER A 76 3.40 4.19 -22.83
N PRO A 77 3.02 4.68 -24.03
CA PRO A 77 2.97 6.12 -24.28
C PRO A 77 2.10 6.89 -23.28
N GLU A 78 0.95 6.33 -22.88
CA GLU A 78 0.07 6.89 -21.84
C GLU A 78 0.80 7.04 -20.51
N MET A 79 1.52 5.99 -20.07
CA MET A 79 2.32 6.03 -18.84
C MET A 79 3.41 7.10 -18.90
N LEU A 80 4.12 7.21 -20.03
CA LEU A 80 5.17 8.21 -20.20
C LEU A 80 4.62 9.64 -20.17
N THR A 81 3.47 9.88 -20.80
CA THR A 81 2.79 11.18 -20.75
C THR A 81 2.34 11.52 -19.33
N TYR A 82 1.75 10.55 -18.61
CA TYR A 82 1.35 10.74 -17.23
C TYR A 82 2.53 11.08 -16.32
N VAL A 83 3.61 10.29 -16.37
CA VAL A 83 4.82 10.52 -15.55
C VAL A 83 5.45 11.89 -15.85
N ALA A 84 5.52 12.28 -17.12
CA ALA A 84 6.06 13.58 -17.50
C ALA A 84 5.23 14.75 -16.96
N ALA A 85 3.90 14.61 -16.91
CA ALA A 85 3.00 15.61 -16.33
C ALA A 85 2.96 15.57 -14.79
N ASN A 86 3.28 14.42 -14.19
CA ASN A 86 3.13 14.14 -12.77
C ASN A 86 4.43 13.65 -12.13
N PRO A 87 5.49 14.46 -12.05
CA PRO A 87 6.80 14.01 -11.57
C PRO A 87 6.80 13.54 -10.11
N LYS A 88 5.80 13.95 -9.31
CA LYS A 88 5.61 13.59 -7.90
C LYS A 88 4.68 12.39 -7.71
N HIS A 89 4.32 11.68 -8.78
CA HIS A 89 3.32 10.61 -8.69
C HIS A 89 3.63 9.48 -7.70
N GLY A 90 4.88 9.31 -7.29
CA GLY A 90 5.24 8.41 -6.19
C GLY A 90 4.73 8.84 -4.81
N GLU A 91 4.52 10.13 -4.58
CA GLU A 91 4.06 10.73 -3.32
C GLU A 91 2.53 10.58 -3.13
N TYR A 92 1.79 10.37 -4.22
CA TYR A 92 0.32 10.26 -4.23
C TYR A 92 -0.22 9.02 -3.48
N HIS A 93 0.64 8.06 -3.17
CA HIS A 93 0.26 6.72 -2.70
C HIS A 93 0.15 6.61 -1.18
N TYR A 94 0.62 7.61 -0.44
CA TYR A 94 0.67 7.50 1.02
C TYR A 94 0.60 8.87 1.69
N THR A 95 0.47 8.84 3.00
CA THR A 95 0.77 9.93 3.93
C THR A 95 1.51 9.31 5.13
N ASN A 96 2.33 10.09 5.83
CA ASN A 96 3.18 9.58 6.91
C ASN A 96 2.73 10.08 8.29
N VAL A 97 1.42 10.10 8.53
CA VAL A 97 0.86 10.56 9.81
C VAL A 97 1.33 9.65 10.95
N PRO A 98 1.77 10.16 12.11
CA PRO A 98 2.14 9.32 13.25
C PRO A 98 1.04 8.32 13.56
N PHE A 99 1.36 7.01 13.55
CA PHE A 99 0.34 5.95 13.68
C PHE A 99 -0.45 6.05 15.00
N GLN A 100 0.11 6.71 16.03
CA GLN A 100 -0.54 6.95 17.32
C GLN A 100 -1.68 7.98 17.23
N ASN A 101 -1.69 8.85 16.20
CA ASN A 101 -2.74 9.85 16.03
C ASN A 101 -4.10 9.18 15.75
N ALA A 102 -5.17 9.85 16.15
CA ALA A 102 -6.54 9.38 15.87
C ALA A 102 -7.08 9.90 14.53
N HIS A 103 -6.54 11.04 14.07
CA HIS A 103 -7.08 11.76 12.92
C HIS A 103 -5.98 12.21 11.96
N TYR A 104 -6.33 12.19 10.68
CA TYR A 104 -5.63 12.92 9.64
C TYR A 104 -6.02 14.40 9.68
N HIS A 105 -5.05 15.29 9.47
CA HIS A 105 -5.27 16.73 9.34
C HIS A 105 -4.41 17.30 8.22
N ASP A 106 -5.03 18.10 7.34
CA ASP A 106 -4.30 18.86 6.31
C ASP A 106 -3.15 19.65 6.96
N HIS A 107 -1.96 19.58 6.37
CA HIS A 107 -0.72 20.21 6.86
C HIS A 107 -0.28 19.75 8.28
N GLY A 108 -0.85 18.64 8.77
CA GLY A 108 -0.37 17.96 9.97
C GLY A 108 0.98 17.27 9.74
N VAL A 109 1.61 16.86 10.84
CA VAL A 109 2.88 16.12 10.80
C VAL A 109 2.75 14.87 9.91
N GLY A 110 3.66 14.75 8.94
CA GLY A 110 3.71 13.62 8.02
C GLY A 110 2.78 13.73 6.81
N THR A 111 1.98 14.78 6.70
CA THR A 111 1.10 15.04 5.53
C THR A 111 1.81 15.86 4.46
N ALA A 112 1.30 15.81 3.24
CA ALA A 112 1.77 16.61 2.11
C ALA A 112 0.58 17.08 1.26
N ASP A 113 0.77 18.18 0.52
CA ASP A 113 -0.28 18.79 -0.30
C ASP A 113 -0.75 17.88 -1.46
N ASP A 114 0.07 16.89 -1.82
CA ASP A 114 -0.15 15.88 -2.86
C ASP A 114 -0.24 14.46 -2.28
N ASP A 115 -0.46 14.31 -0.97
CA ASP A 115 -0.60 13.00 -0.35
C ASP A 115 -1.86 12.25 -0.82
N ILE A 116 -1.99 11.00 -0.37
CA ILE A 116 -3.09 10.12 -0.78
C ILE A 116 -4.49 10.70 -0.54
N VAL A 117 -4.70 11.46 0.54
CA VAL A 117 -6.00 12.04 0.86
C VAL A 117 -6.34 13.14 -0.15
N GLN A 118 -5.37 14.02 -0.42
CA GLN A 118 -5.55 15.12 -1.38
C GLN A 118 -5.70 14.59 -2.82
N THR A 119 -4.92 13.59 -3.21
CA THR A 119 -4.98 13.01 -4.54
C THR A 119 -6.29 12.26 -4.78
N LEU A 120 -6.81 11.52 -3.79
CA LEU A 120 -8.13 10.89 -3.88
C LEU A 120 -9.24 11.94 -4.02
N LYS A 121 -9.19 13.00 -3.21
CA LYS A 121 -10.13 14.12 -3.28
C LYS A 121 -10.16 14.76 -4.67
N GLN A 122 -9.00 15.00 -5.26
CA GLN A 122 -8.87 15.49 -6.63
C GLN A 122 -9.45 14.51 -7.66
N ALA A 123 -9.10 13.22 -7.59
CA ALA A 123 -9.62 12.20 -8.50
C ALA A 123 -11.16 12.10 -8.44
N ILE A 124 -11.74 12.18 -7.24
CA ILE A 124 -13.20 12.21 -7.04
C ILE A 124 -13.81 13.45 -7.69
N LEU A 125 -13.24 14.65 -7.48
CA LEU A 125 -13.74 15.88 -8.10
C LEU A 125 -13.68 15.84 -9.63
N VAL A 126 -12.61 15.26 -10.19
CA VAL A 126 -12.48 15.03 -11.63
C VAL A 126 -13.62 14.12 -12.10
N LEU A 127 -13.80 12.94 -11.51
CA LEU A 127 -14.84 11.99 -11.92
C LEU A 127 -16.27 12.53 -11.76
N GLN A 128 -16.51 13.41 -10.79
CA GLN A 128 -17.78 14.12 -10.62
C GLN A 128 -18.02 15.20 -11.69
N GLY A 129 -17.02 15.54 -12.50
CA GLY A 129 -17.08 16.66 -13.45
C GLY A 129 -17.12 18.03 -12.76
N LYS A 130 -16.69 18.11 -11.49
CA LYS A 130 -16.69 19.33 -10.67
C LYS A 130 -15.30 19.94 -10.50
N ALA A 131 -14.27 19.32 -11.06
CA ALA A 131 -12.92 19.84 -11.01
C ALA A 131 -12.74 21.09 -11.89
N ASP A 132 -11.90 21.99 -11.39
CA ASP A 132 -11.38 23.17 -12.07
C ASP A 132 -9.84 23.21 -11.98
N ALA A 133 -9.21 24.29 -12.43
CA ALA A 133 -7.76 24.42 -12.41
C ALA A 133 -7.16 24.40 -10.99
N ALA A 134 -7.92 24.82 -9.97
CA ALA A 134 -7.45 24.85 -8.58
C ALA A 134 -7.58 23.48 -7.90
N SER A 135 -8.64 22.74 -8.23
CA SER A 135 -8.94 21.42 -7.65
C SER A 135 -8.38 20.25 -8.46
N ASN A 136 -7.92 20.47 -9.70
CA ASN A 136 -7.18 19.51 -10.51
C ASN A 136 -5.83 20.10 -11.00
N PRO A 137 -4.93 20.49 -10.09
CA PRO A 137 -3.65 21.11 -10.46
C PRO A 137 -2.75 20.16 -11.27
N HIS A 138 -2.95 18.85 -11.10
CA HIS A 138 -2.22 17.81 -11.83
C HIS A 138 -2.77 17.52 -13.24
N GLY A 139 -3.92 18.11 -13.60
CA GLY A 139 -4.51 17.95 -14.93
C GLY A 139 -4.97 16.52 -15.24
N PHE A 140 -5.36 15.73 -14.25
CA PHE A 140 -5.86 14.37 -14.47
C PHE A 140 -7.09 14.38 -15.39
N SER A 141 -7.05 13.52 -16.39
CA SER A 141 -8.21 13.16 -17.21
C SER A 141 -9.19 12.28 -16.43
N GLN A 142 -10.42 12.12 -16.95
CA GLN A 142 -11.40 11.17 -16.38
C GLN A 142 -10.85 9.75 -16.24
N ARG A 143 -10.07 9.31 -17.23
CA ARG A 143 -9.48 7.97 -17.24
C ARG A 143 -8.37 7.83 -16.19
N GLU A 144 -7.45 8.79 -16.12
CA GLU A 144 -6.40 8.80 -15.09
C GLU A 144 -7.01 8.87 -13.69
N ALA A 145 -8.06 9.68 -13.51
CA ALA A 145 -8.78 9.75 -12.24
C ALA A 145 -9.45 8.42 -11.86
N LEU A 146 -10.02 7.68 -12.83
CA LEU A 146 -10.55 6.34 -12.58
C LEU A 146 -9.44 5.35 -12.19
N ILE A 147 -8.30 5.40 -12.87
CA ILE A 147 -7.14 4.55 -12.56
C ILE A 147 -6.62 4.86 -11.15
N LEU A 148 -6.47 6.15 -10.82
CA LEU A 148 -5.98 6.61 -9.52
C LEU A 148 -6.94 6.25 -8.40
N ILE A 149 -8.24 6.53 -8.51
CA ILE A 149 -9.20 6.18 -7.44
C ILE A 149 -9.25 4.66 -7.22
N THR A 150 -9.12 3.85 -8.28
CA THR A 150 -9.12 2.38 -8.19
C THR A 150 -7.93 1.87 -7.38
N HIS A 151 -6.75 2.44 -7.60
CA HIS A 151 -5.53 2.07 -6.89
C HIS A 151 -5.49 2.64 -5.47
N LEU A 152 -5.70 3.95 -5.35
CA LEU A 152 -5.51 4.70 -4.10
C LEU A 152 -6.58 4.39 -3.05
N VAL A 153 -7.78 3.95 -3.43
CA VAL A 153 -8.72 3.38 -2.45
C VAL A 153 -8.17 2.08 -1.86
N GLY A 154 -7.39 1.31 -2.62
CA GLY A 154 -6.61 0.21 -2.04
C GLY A 154 -5.58 0.74 -1.05
N ASP A 155 -4.70 1.64 -1.49
CA ASP A 155 -3.60 2.18 -0.68
C ASP A 155 -4.06 2.75 0.64
N ILE A 156 -5.11 3.58 0.64
CA ILE A 156 -5.56 4.24 1.87
C ILE A 156 -6.08 3.23 2.90
N HIS A 157 -6.48 2.01 2.50
CA HIS A 157 -6.84 0.93 3.41
C HIS A 157 -5.64 0.05 3.80
N GLN A 158 -4.46 0.23 3.19
CA GLN A 158 -3.22 -0.37 3.69
C GLN A 158 -2.79 0.42 4.94
N PRO A 159 -2.76 -0.17 6.15
CA PRO A 159 -2.54 0.59 7.38
C PRO A 159 -1.27 1.46 7.38
N LEU A 160 -0.19 0.98 6.78
CA LEU A 160 1.13 1.62 6.71
C LEU A 160 1.30 2.61 5.56
N HIS A 161 0.28 2.79 4.72
CA HIS A 161 0.20 3.89 3.75
C HIS A 161 -0.33 5.19 4.38
N VAL A 162 -0.84 5.11 5.60
CA VAL A 162 -1.35 6.28 6.33
C VAL A 162 -0.63 6.44 7.66
N GLY A 163 -0.55 5.36 8.45
CA GLY A 163 0.15 5.37 9.73
C GLY A 163 1.63 5.07 9.58
N ASN A 164 2.44 5.99 10.08
CA ASN A 164 3.90 5.92 10.04
C ASN A 164 4.50 5.94 11.44
N ALA A 165 5.63 5.26 11.60
CA ALA A 165 6.43 5.32 12.81
C ALA A 165 7.49 6.42 12.71
N PHE A 166 7.61 7.22 13.76
CA PHE A 166 8.76 8.09 13.98
C PHE A 166 9.58 7.52 15.13
N LEU A 167 10.90 7.43 14.98
CA LEU A 167 11.76 6.73 15.94
C LEU A 167 12.93 7.57 16.41
N GLY A 168 13.38 7.29 17.64
CA GLY A 168 14.71 7.64 18.10
C GLY A 168 15.76 6.61 17.68
N LYS A 169 17.05 6.93 17.88
CA LYS A 169 18.15 5.99 17.62
C LYS A 169 18.07 4.71 18.46
N ASP A 170 17.43 4.78 19.62
CA ASP A 170 17.22 3.66 20.52
C ASP A 170 16.02 2.77 20.13
N GLY A 171 15.26 3.15 19.10
CA GLY A 171 14.07 2.43 18.64
C GLY A 171 12.78 2.80 19.38
N GLN A 172 12.79 3.81 20.26
CA GLN A 172 11.55 4.30 20.85
C GLN A 172 10.68 4.99 19.80
N PHE A 173 9.37 4.74 19.83
CA PHE A 173 8.41 5.43 18.97
C PHE A 173 8.03 6.80 19.54
N PHE A 174 7.93 7.79 18.66
CA PHE A 174 7.59 9.17 19.00
C PHE A 174 6.36 9.65 18.21
N VAL A 175 5.68 10.65 18.77
CA VAL A 175 4.72 11.50 18.05
C VAL A 175 5.35 12.88 17.97
N PRO A 176 5.92 13.28 16.82
CA PRO A 176 6.45 14.63 16.68
C PRO A 176 5.33 15.65 16.84
N ALA A 177 5.58 16.73 17.57
CA ALA A 177 4.63 17.83 17.75
C ALA A 177 4.55 18.72 16.51
N THR A 178 5.65 18.82 15.74
CA THR A 178 5.72 19.61 14.50
C THR A 178 6.54 18.89 13.43
N GLN A 179 6.34 19.27 12.16
CA GLN A 179 7.13 18.71 11.04
C GLN A 179 8.63 19.01 11.19
N ALA A 180 8.99 20.13 11.82
CA ALA A 180 10.38 20.55 12.02
C ALA A 180 11.15 19.70 13.05
N GLU A 181 10.46 18.91 13.87
CA GLU A 181 11.10 17.97 14.80
C GLU A 181 11.61 16.71 14.10
N ILE A 182 11.13 16.42 12.89
CA ILE A 182 11.63 15.32 12.05
C ILE A 182 12.90 15.83 11.36
N ASP A 183 14.05 15.52 11.94
CA ASP A 183 15.35 16.06 11.55
C ASP A 183 16.31 15.01 10.96
N ASP A 184 15.90 13.73 10.95
CA ASP A 184 16.73 12.59 10.58
C ASP A 184 18.07 12.53 11.36
N VAL A 185 18.07 13.06 12.59
CA VAL A 185 19.22 13.05 13.52
C VAL A 185 18.81 12.53 14.89
N ALA A 186 17.74 13.10 15.47
CA ALA A 186 17.15 12.69 16.72
C ALA A 186 15.84 11.93 16.50
N ILE A 187 15.01 12.39 15.56
CA ILE A 187 13.73 11.77 15.22
C ILE A 187 13.72 11.42 13.73
N PHE A 188 13.60 10.13 13.46
CA PHE A 188 13.68 9.56 12.12
C PHE A 188 12.32 9.15 11.61
N ASN A 189 12.07 9.40 10.33
CA ASN A 189 10.90 8.91 9.64
C ASN A 189 11.13 7.45 9.19
N ALA A 190 10.27 6.50 9.60
CA ALA A 190 10.36 5.10 9.17
C ALA A 190 9.86 4.83 7.74
N ARG A 191 9.39 5.86 7.04
CA ARG A 191 8.93 5.84 5.64
C ARG A 191 7.84 4.79 5.42
N GLY A 192 6.75 4.85 6.18
CA GLY A 192 5.67 3.86 6.15
C GLY A 192 6.12 2.49 6.66
N GLY A 193 7.18 2.39 7.45
CA GLY A 193 7.75 1.12 7.91
C GLY A 193 8.69 0.45 6.91
N ASN A 194 9.15 1.14 5.87
CA ASN A 194 10.17 0.63 4.96
C ASN A 194 11.54 0.49 5.62
N ASP A 195 11.81 1.28 6.66
CA ASP A 195 13.04 1.20 7.46
C ASP A 195 12.95 0.25 8.65
N LEU A 196 11.80 -0.40 8.82
CA LEU A 196 11.56 -1.34 9.90
C LEU A 196 11.70 -2.76 9.39
N LEU A 197 12.69 -3.50 9.88
CA LEU A 197 13.13 -4.75 9.26
C LEU A 197 12.74 -5.97 10.11
N LEU A 198 11.86 -6.81 9.57
CA LEU A 198 11.53 -8.12 10.13
C LEU A 198 12.59 -9.14 9.73
N ASP A 199 12.91 -10.06 10.64
CA ASP A 199 13.72 -11.25 10.32
C ASP A 199 12.89 -12.24 9.48
N ASP A 200 13.31 -12.49 8.24
CA ASP A 200 12.52 -13.27 7.28
C ASP A 200 12.43 -14.76 7.67
N ALA A 201 13.48 -15.31 8.29
CA ALA A 201 13.49 -16.70 8.76
C ALA A 201 12.56 -16.89 9.96
N LYS A 202 12.60 -15.96 10.93
CA LYS A 202 11.69 -15.94 12.07
C LYS A 202 10.25 -15.79 11.61
N MET A 203 9.96 -14.86 10.71
CA MET A 203 8.59 -14.68 10.20
C MET A 203 8.07 -15.91 9.45
N THR A 204 8.92 -16.58 8.68
CA THR A 204 8.57 -17.86 8.03
C THR A 204 8.19 -18.91 9.09
N ALA A 205 9.06 -19.11 10.10
CA ALA A 205 8.82 -20.07 11.17
C ALA A 205 7.55 -19.78 11.99
N LEU A 206 7.27 -18.51 12.30
CA LEU A 206 6.03 -18.12 12.98
C LEU A 206 4.80 -18.43 12.12
N SER A 207 4.89 -18.21 10.81
CA SER A 207 3.76 -18.42 9.90
C SER A 207 3.45 -19.90 9.61
N ASP A 208 4.47 -20.77 9.52
CA ASP A 208 4.30 -22.19 9.19
C ASP A 208 3.43 -22.94 10.21
N ALA A 209 3.41 -22.46 11.45
CA ALA A 209 2.62 -23.06 12.53
C ALA A 209 1.12 -22.68 12.50
N VAL A 210 0.77 -21.54 11.87
CA VAL A 210 -0.55 -20.91 12.07
C VAL A 210 -1.25 -20.46 10.78
N ILE A 211 -0.53 -20.38 9.66
CA ILE A 211 -1.09 -20.02 8.35
C ILE A 211 -1.14 -21.28 7.48
N PRO A 212 -2.32 -21.65 6.92
CA PRO A 212 -2.43 -22.80 6.02
C PRO A 212 -1.44 -22.73 4.87
N ALA A 213 -0.77 -23.82 4.50
CA ALA A 213 0.17 -23.84 3.38
C ALA A 213 -0.48 -23.33 2.07
N PRO A 214 0.31 -22.77 1.12
CA PRO A 214 -0.22 -22.41 -0.19
C PRO A 214 -0.86 -23.63 -0.85
N LEU A 215 -1.95 -23.40 -1.60
CA LEU A 215 -2.56 -24.46 -2.38
C LEU A 215 -1.56 -24.99 -3.43
N PRO A 216 -1.55 -26.30 -3.75
CA PRO A 216 -0.59 -26.87 -4.69
C PRO A 216 -0.58 -26.10 -6.01
N ALA A 217 0.61 -25.73 -6.48
CA ALA A 217 0.79 -25.03 -7.75
C ALA A 217 0.15 -25.84 -8.89
N GLU A 218 -0.45 -25.15 -9.85
CA GLU A 218 -0.82 -25.80 -11.11
C GLU A 218 0.47 -26.15 -11.87
N GLU A 219 0.50 -27.33 -12.51
CA GLU A 219 1.67 -27.83 -13.22
C GLU A 219 2.26 -26.74 -14.15
N GLY A 220 3.55 -26.44 -14.00
CA GLY A 220 4.29 -25.53 -14.89
C GLY A 220 4.47 -24.08 -14.43
N THR A 221 4.06 -23.70 -13.21
CA THR A 221 4.08 -22.29 -12.76
C THR A 221 5.24 -21.89 -11.83
N THR A 222 6.18 -22.79 -11.53
CA THR A 222 7.32 -22.46 -10.65
C THR A 222 8.38 -21.65 -11.39
N LYS A 223 8.35 -20.31 -11.26
CA LYS A 223 9.53 -19.48 -11.55
C LYS A 223 10.46 -19.47 -10.34
N ALA A 224 11.73 -19.82 -10.56
CA ALA A 224 12.77 -19.64 -9.55
C ALA A 224 12.89 -18.15 -9.18
N PRO A 225 13.15 -17.81 -7.91
CA PRO A 225 13.40 -16.42 -7.54
C PRO A 225 14.61 -15.90 -8.32
N ALA A 226 14.46 -14.75 -8.96
CA ALA A 226 15.50 -14.13 -9.79
C ALA A 226 16.72 -13.64 -8.98
N TYR A 227 16.60 -13.60 -7.65
CA TYR A 227 17.60 -13.05 -6.73
C TYR A 227 17.67 -13.86 -5.43
N PRO A 228 18.84 -13.89 -4.74
CA PRO A 228 18.96 -14.50 -3.42
C PRO A 228 18.00 -13.86 -2.42
N LYS A 229 17.41 -14.69 -1.56
CA LYS A 229 16.45 -14.24 -0.54
C LYS A 229 17.17 -13.35 0.48
N SER A 230 16.61 -12.16 0.73
CA SER A 230 17.10 -11.26 1.78
C SER A 230 16.88 -11.90 3.16
N ALA A 231 17.82 -11.68 4.09
CA ALA A 231 17.68 -12.14 5.47
C ALA A 231 16.60 -11.35 6.24
N THR A 232 16.31 -10.12 5.80
CA THR A 232 15.30 -9.26 6.39
C THR A 232 14.28 -8.80 5.37
N LYS A 233 13.05 -8.51 5.82
CA LYS A 233 11.99 -7.93 5.01
C LYS A 233 11.48 -6.64 5.65
N PRO A 234 11.33 -5.52 4.91
CA PRO A 234 10.65 -4.34 5.42
C PRO A 234 9.24 -4.66 5.92
N LEU A 235 8.82 -4.06 7.03
CA LEU A 235 7.48 -4.21 7.59
C LEU A 235 6.44 -3.81 6.56
N HIS A 236 6.68 -2.70 5.85
CA HIS A 236 5.82 -2.24 4.77
C HIS A 236 5.57 -3.33 3.73
N SER A 237 6.63 -3.88 3.13
CA SER A 237 6.55 -4.97 2.14
C SER A 237 5.90 -6.24 2.70
N TYR A 238 6.06 -6.53 4.00
CA TYR A 238 5.35 -7.63 4.66
C TYR A 238 3.83 -7.40 4.66
N TRP A 239 3.37 -6.18 4.94
CA TRP A 239 1.96 -5.78 4.86
C TRP A 239 1.44 -5.78 3.41
N ASP A 240 2.22 -5.29 2.46
CA ASP A 240 1.78 -5.25 1.07
C ASP A 240 1.56 -6.63 0.48
N THR A 241 2.47 -7.56 0.75
CA THR A 241 2.54 -8.82 0.00
C THR A 241 2.25 -10.05 0.86
N THR A 242 2.84 -10.11 2.05
CA THR A 242 2.91 -11.37 2.81
C THR A 242 1.61 -11.62 3.57
N VAL A 243 1.06 -10.60 4.23
CA VAL A 243 -0.24 -10.75 4.93
C VAL A 243 -1.42 -10.84 3.96
N VAL A 244 -1.29 -10.31 2.75
CA VAL A 244 -2.27 -10.49 1.66
C VAL A 244 -2.31 -11.96 1.22
N ASP A 245 -1.14 -12.57 0.96
CA ASP A 245 -1.05 -14.02 0.68
C ASP A 245 -1.69 -14.83 1.82
N TYR A 246 -1.39 -14.49 3.07
CA TYR A 246 -1.96 -15.17 4.23
C TYR A 246 -3.48 -15.01 4.32
N ALA A 247 -4.02 -13.81 4.04
CA ALA A 247 -5.45 -13.56 3.99
C ALA A 247 -6.14 -14.44 2.94
N MET A 248 -5.55 -14.56 1.75
CA MET A 248 -6.07 -15.40 0.67
C MET A 248 -5.96 -16.90 1.00
N ARG A 249 -4.83 -17.36 1.56
CA ARG A 249 -4.62 -18.75 1.98
C ARG A 249 -5.59 -19.18 3.06
N ARG A 250 -5.89 -18.31 4.04
CA ARG A 250 -6.87 -18.58 5.10
C ARG A 250 -8.30 -18.70 4.59
N LEU A 251 -8.60 -18.20 3.38
CA LEU A 251 -9.86 -18.42 2.68
C LEU A 251 -9.79 -19.51 1.60
N SER A 252 -8.64 -20.19 1.46
CA SER A 252 -8.38 -21.16 0.39
C SER A 252 -8.60 -20.59 -1.02
N THR A 253 -8.27 -19.31 -1.23
CA THR A 253 -8.40 -18.63 -2.53
C THR A 253 -7.04 -18.44 -3.19
N ARG A 254 -6.96 -18.66 -4.51
CA ARG A 254 -5.72 -18.54 -5.31
C ARG A 254 -5.61 -17.23 -6.07
N THR A 255 -6.73 -16.61 -6.40
CA THR A 255 -6.75 -15.42 -7.25
C THR A 255 -7.58 -14.30 -6.62
N PRO A 256 -7.30 -13.03 -6.97
CA PRO A 256 -8.11 -11.90 -6.56
C PRO A 256 -9.61 -12.07 -6.81
N GLN A 257 -10.01 -12.68 -7.93
CA GLN A 257 -11.43 -12.93 -8.23
C GLN A 257 -12.04 -14.06 -7.40
N GLN A 258 -11.26 -15.07 -7.00
CA GLN A 258 -11.72 -16.09 -6.06
C GLN A 258 -11.90 -15.48 -4.67
N PHE A 259 -10.94 -14.64 -4.24
CA PHE A 259 -11.05 -13.86 -3.01
C PHE A 259 -12.30 -12.98 -3.00
N ALA A 260 -12.48 -12.14 -4.03
CA ALA A 260 -13.64 -11.26 -4.18
C ALA A 260 -14.98 -12.00 -4.08
N ARG A 261 -15.14 -13.10 -4.83
CA ARG A 261 -16.37 -13.93 -4.76
C ARG A 261 -16.60 -14.51 -3.36
N THR A 262 -15.54 -14.99 -2.71
CA THR A 262 -15.63 -15.61 -1.39
C THR A 262 -16.02 -14.60 -0.33
N VAL A 263 -15.39 -13.42 -0.32
CA VAL A 263 -15.68 -12.39 0.68
C VAL A 263 -17.04 -11.75 0.46
N ILE A 264 -17.46 -11.50 -0.79
CA ILE A 264 -18.81 -10.98 -1.07
C ILE A 264 -19.89 -11.98 -0.62
N ALA A 265 -19.69 -13.28 -0.87
CA ALA A 265 -20.64 -14.32 -0.45
C ALA A 265 -20.77 -14.43 1.08
N SER A 266 -19.78 -13.93 1.84
CA SER A 266 -19.84 -13.88 3.31
C SER A 266 -20.72 -12.74 3.85
N ALA A 267 -21.20 -11.84 2.99
CA ALA A 267 -22.02 -10.69 3.35
C ALA A 267 -21.41 -9.85 4.51
N PRO A 268 -20.17 -9.33 4.34
CA PRO A 268 -19.49 -8.59 5.38
C PRO A 268 -20.23 -7.29 5.71
N VAL A 269 -20.13 -6.89 6.98
CA VAL A 269 -20.55 -5.56 7.42
C VAL A 269 -19.40 -4.59 7.15
N VAL A 270 -19.65 -3.61 6.30
CA VAL A 270 -18.70 -2.52 6.01
C VAL A 270 -19.34 -1.21 6.43
N SER A 271 -18.59 -0.39 7.16
CA SER A 271 -19.05 0.93 7.62
C SER A 271 -19.44 1.80 6.43
N ALA A 272 -20.58 2.47 6.51
CA ALA A 272 -20.98 3.42 5.47
C ALA A 272 -20.19 4.72 5.61
N ASN A 273 -19.85 5.32 4.47
CA ASN A 273 -19.31 6.68 4.42
C ASN A 273 -20.45 7.69 4.63
N ASN A 274 -20.13 8.81 5.27
CA ASN A 274 -21.10 9.88 5.52
C ASN A 274 -20.75 11.15 4.74
N GLY A 275 -21.76 11.92 4.34
CA GLY A 275 -21.60 13.21 3.68
C GLY A 275 -21.14 13.12 2.22
N ASP A 276 -20.57 14.21 1.71
CA ASP A 276 -20.10 14.32 0.32
C ASP A 276 -18.94 13.34 0.04
N PRO A 277 -18.96 12.57 -1.07
CA PRO A 277 -17.87 11.69 -1.48
C PRO A 277 -16.47 12.31 -1.46
N VAL A 278 -16.35 13.61 -1.74
CA VAL A 278 -15.09 14.36 -1.71
C VAL A 278 -14.43 14.36 -0.32
N THR A 279 -15.22 14.13 0.74
CA THR A 279 -14.75 14.07 2.13
C THR A 279 -14.45 12.65 2.63
N TRP A 280 -14.81 11.61 1.87
CA TRP A 280 -14.63 10.23 2.30
C TRP A 280 -13.16 9.80 2.47
N PRO A 281 -12.18 10.31 1.69
CA PRO A 281 -10.77 10.00 1.92
C PRO A 281 -10.28 10.33 3.34
N TYR A 282 -10.81 11.38 3.97
CA TYR A 282 -10.48 11.71 5.37
C TYR A 282 -10.97 10.63 6.35
N GLN A 283 -12.19 10.11 6.14
CA GLN A 283 -12.76 9.04 6.95
C GLN A 283 -11.95 7.75 6.80
N TRP A 284 -11.50 7.45 5.58
CA TRP A 284 -10.65 6.29 5.31
C TRP A 284 -9.26 6.42 5.93
N ALA A 285 -8.66 7.61 5.90
CA ALA A 285 -7.39 7.86 6.57
C ALA A 285 -7.49 7.66 8.10
N ASP A 286 -8.57 8.14 8.74
CA ASP A 286 -8.81 7.92 10.17
C ASP A 286 -8.99 6.43 10.50
N ALA A 287 -9.73 5.69 9.67
CA ALA A 287 -9.89 4.25 9.81
C ALA A 287 -8.55 3.51 9.64
N ALA A 288 -7.73 3.94 8.67
CA ALA A 288 -6.42 3.38 8.42
C ALA A 288 -5.45 3.65 9.59
N LEU A 289 -5.51 4.82 10.23
CA LEU A 289 -4.76 5.11 11.46
C LEU A 289 -5.15 4.17 12.60
N ALA A 290 -6.46 3.89 12.77
CA ALA A 290 -6.92 2.90 13.73
C ALA A 290 -6.39 1.49 13.42
N ALA A 291 -6.41 1.09 12.15
CA ALA A 291 -5.81 -0.18 11.70
C ALA A 291 -4.29 -0.18 11.91
N SER A 292 -3.61 0.94 11.73
CA SER A 292 -2.17 1.08 11.90
C SER A 292 -1.75 0.89 13.36
N LYS A 293 -2.54 1.36 14.33
CA LYS A 293 -2.33 1.06 15.76
C LYS A 293 -2.36 -0.44 16.05
N ILE A 294 -3.26 -1.16 15.39
CA ILE A 294 -3.33 -2.63 15.49
C ILE A 294 -2.09 -3.25 14.85
N ALA A 295 -1.65 -2.75 13.69
CA ALA A 295 -0.44 -3.21 13.01
C ALA A 295 0.84 -3.04 13.85
N PHE A 296 0.91 -1.99 14.67
CA PHE A 296 2.03 -1.73 15.58
C PHE A 296 1.84 -2.28 17.01
N THR A 297 0.76 -3.01 17.29
CA THR A 297 0.50 -3.56 18.64
C THR A 297 1.59 -4.56 19.03
N ASP A 298 2.24 -4.31 20.18
CA ASP A 298 3.34 -5.11 20.74
C ASP A 298 4.57 -5.25 19.81
N VAL A 299 4.67 -4.40 18.79
CA VAL A 299 5.87 -4.30 17.94
C VAL A 299 6.92 -3.48 18.66
N VAL A 300 8.16 -3.97 18.68
CA VAL A 300 9.30 -3.29 19.31
C VAL A 300 10.40 -3.13 18.29
N ALA A 301 10.87 -1.89 18.10
CA ALA A 301 12.06 -1.60 17.31
C ALA A 301 13.32 -1.69 18.18
N GLY A 302 14.34 -2.37 17.65
CA GLY A 302 15.69 -2.37 18.21
C GLY A 302 16.44 -1.07 17.89
N PRO A 303 17.72 -0.93 18.28
CA PRO A 303 18.50 0.26 17.97
C PRO A 303 18.73 0.41 16.47
N ALA A 304 18.91 1.66 16.03
CA ALA A 304 19.22 1.99 14.63
C ALA A 304 20.53 1.34 14.18
N THR A 305 20.50 0.76 12.99
CA THR A 305 21.67 0.29 12.23
C THR A 305 21.69 0.99 10.87
N GLN A 306 22.81 0.97 10.16
CA GLN A 306 22.93 1.64 8.87
C GLN A 306 22.93 0.67 7.70
N GLN A 307 22.27 1.05 6.62
CA GLN A 307 22.36 0.41 5.31
C GLN A 307 22.82 1.42 4.26
N THR A 308 23.36 0.90 3.16
CA THR A 308 23.79 1.71 2.02
C THR A 308 22.95 1.36 0.80
N SER A 309 22.33 2.37 0.19
CA SER A 309 21.54 2.22 -1.03
C SER A 309 22.45 1.85 -2.20
N ARG A 310 21.87 1.36 -3.30
CA ARG A 310 22.63 1.11 -4.55
C ARG A 310 23.32 2.36 -5.10
N LYS A 311 22.82 3.55 -4.74
CA LYS A 311 23.39 4.85 -5.12
C LYS A 311 24.48 5.33 -4.15
N GLY A 312 24.78 4.55 -3.10
CA GLY A 312 25.79 4.90 -2.10
C GLY A 312 25.27 5.71 -0.92
N GLU A 313 23.96 5.97 -0.84
CA GLU A 313 23.36 6.75 0.25
C GLU A 313 23.28 5.90 1.51
N VAL A 314 23.76 6.43 2.64
CA VAL A 314 23.66 5.75 3.93
C VAL A 314 22.38 6.21 4.63
N TYR A 315 21.58 5.26 5.10
CA TYR A 315 20.34 5.51 5.82
C TYR A 315 20.17 4.55 7.00
N ASN A 316 19.36 4.95 7.97
CA ASN A 316 19.12 4.16 9.18
C ASN A 316 17.96 3.17 8.96
N VAL A 317 18.08 2.01 9.58
CA VAL A 317 17.05 0.96 9.65
C VAL A 317 17.01 0.37 11.05
N TRP A 318 15.84 -0.12 11.48
CA TRP A 318 15.62 -0.69 12.80
C TRP A 318 15.13 -2.12 12.66
N SER A 319 15.79 -3.07 13.32
CA SER A 319 15.26 -4.44 13.41
C SER A 319 13.97 -4.44 14.22
N LEU A 320 12.94 -5.14 13.76
CA LEU A 320 11.68 -5.30 14.48
C LEU A 320 11.59 -6.66 15.15
N THR A 321 11.11 -6.64 16.39
CA THR A 321 10.52 -7.80 17.05
C THR A 321 9.00 -7.65 17.05
N VAL A 322 8.31 -8.71 16.67
CA VAL A 322 6.85 -8.81 16.69
C VAL A 322 6.40 -9.96 17.59
N PRO A 323 5.15 -9.98 18.07
CA PRO A 323 4.57 -11.11 18.79
C PRO A 323 4.63 -12.41 17.99
N ASP A 324 4.76 -13.55 18.66
CA ASP A 324 4.85 -14.85 17.99
C ASP A 324 3.59 -15.18 17.15
N ASN A 325 2.43 -14.69 17.58
CA ASN A 325 1.17 -14.88 16.85
C ASN A 325 0.93 -13.86 15.74
N TYR A 326 1.83 -12.89 15.51
CA TYR A 326 1.65 -11.74 14.62
C TYR A 326 1.11 -12.07 13.20
N PRO A 327 1.47 -13.18 12.53
CA PRO A 327 0.89 -13.55 11.24
C PRO A 327 -0.64 -13.70 11.22
N VAL A 328 -1.27 -14.08 12.35
CA VAL A 328 -2.71 -14.32 12.43
C VAL A 328 -3.54 -13.04 12.51
N PRO A 329 -3.33 -12.12 13.48
CA PRO A 329 -4.07 -10.87 13.54
C PRO A 329 -3.73 -9.95 12.36
N SER A 330 -2.48 -9.91 11.89
CA SER A 330 -2.12 -9.09 10.73
C SER A 330 -2.81 -9.55 9.45
N SER A 331 -2.85 -10.87 9.16
CA SER A 331 -3.61 -11.40 8.02
C SER A 331 -5.13 -11.25 8.17
N ALA A 332 -5.65 -11.30 9.39
CA ALA A 332 -7.07 -11.02 9.64
C ALA A 332 -7.42 -9.56 9.34
N LEU A 333 -6.57 -8.62 9.81
CA LEU A 333 -6.73 -7.20 9.55
C LEU A 333 -6.56 -6.89 8.06
N ALA A 334 -5.56 -7.46 7.39
CA ALA A 334 -5.37 -7.29 5.95
C ALA A 334 -6.60 -7.76 5.16
N LYS A 335 -7.19 -8.91 5.51
CA LYS A 335 -8.45 -9.37 4.91
C LYS A 335 -9.57 -8.34 5.09
N GLN A 336 -9.73 -7.80 6.30
CA GLN A 336 -10.75 -6.79 6.58
C GLN A 336 -10.53 -5.53 5.74
N GLN A 337 -9.30 -5.01 5.70
CA GLN A 337 -8.96 -3.81 4.94
C GLN A 337 -9.13 -3.98 3.42
N LEU A 338 -8.81 -5.16 2.86
CA LEU A 338 -9.08 -5.47 1.45
C LEU A 338 -10.58 -5.49 1.14
N ILE A 339 -11.40 -6.01 2.07
CA ILE A 339 -12.86 -5.99 1.96
C ILE A 339 -13.36 -4.54 2.01
N GLU A 340 -12.98 -3.77 3.03
CA GLU A 340 -13.38 -2.36 3.19
C GLU A 340 -12.98 -1.54 1.96
N GLY A 341 -11.75 -1.66 1.47
CA GLY A 341 -11.29 -0.98 0.25
C GLY A 341 -12.12 -1.33 -0.97
N GLY A 342 -12.43 -2.61 -1.21
CA GLY A 342 -13.26 -3.03 -2.34
C GLY A 342 -14.70 -2.50 -2.28
N TYR A 343 -15.30 -2.50 -1.09
CA TYR A 343 -16.65 -1.98 -0.87
C TYR A 343 -16.69 -0.45 -0.95
N HIS A 344 -15.70 0.25 -0.40
CA HIS A 344 -15.58 1.70 -0.49
C HIS A 344 -15.30 2.17 -1.91
N LEU A 345 -14.51 1.44 -2.70
CA LEU A 345 -14.31 1.72 -4.12
C LEU A 345 -15.63 1.61 -4.91
N ALA A 346 -16.41 0.55 -4.69
CA ALA A 346 -17.72 0.43 -5.30
C ALA A 346 -18.67 1.57 -4.86
N ALA A 347 -18.71 1.85 -3.56
CA ALA A 347 -19.58 2.87 -2.98
C ALA A 347 -19.26 4.28 -3.51
N VAL A 348 -17.98 4.64 -3.62
CA VAL A 348 -17.59 5.98 -4.11
C VAL A 348 -17.92 6.15 -5.59
N LEU A 349 -17.71 5.12 -6.41
CA LEU A 349 -18.08 5.15 -7.83
C LEU A 349 -19.62 5.23 -8.01
N GLN A 350 -20.39 4.53 -7.18
CA GLN A 350 -21.85 4.64 -7.16
C GLN A 350 -22.35 6.01 -6.68
N ALA A 351 -21.65 6.64 -5.74
CA ALA A 351 -22.00 7.97 -5.27
C ALA A 351 -21.64 9.08 -6.28
N ILE A 352 -20.58 8.88 -7.06
CA ILE A 352 -20.19 9.77 -8.16
C ILE A 352 -21.20 9.67 -9.32
N TRP A 353 -21.63 8.45 -9.65
CA TRP A 353 -22.60 8.18 -10.71
C TRP A 353 -23.85 7.48 -10.14
N PRO A 354 -24.71 8.23 -9.43
CA PRO A 354 -25.95 7.70 -8.90
C PRO A 354 -26.89 7.24 -10.03
N GLN A 355 -27.85 6.38 -9.69
CA GLN A 355 -28.84 5.82 -10.62
C GLN A 355 -29.59 6.86 -11.44
#